data_AF-A0A1I3QT37-F1
#
_entry.id   AF-A0A1I3QT37-F1
#
_cell.length_a   1.000
_cell.length_b   1.000
_cell.length_c   1.000
_cell.angle_alpha   90.00
_cell.angle_beta   90.00
_cell.angle_gamma   90.00
#
_symmetry.space_group_name_H-M   'P 1'
#
loop_
_entity.id
_entity.type
_entity.pdbx_description
1 polymer ?
#
loop_
_entity_poly.entity_id
_entity_poly.type
_entity_poly.pdbx_seq_one_letter_code
_entity_poly.pdbx_strand_id
1 'polypeptide(L)'
;MNQTAKTLIFVAVAAVSVVVAAGTYYSNRPVDLDDFSDVGDKFYPNFDDPNVATGLQVSAYDDATGKTEIFKVEYKDGLWRIPSHHDYPADAQDKLAKTAASMVGVIRQALVERSKAAHKRYDLVDPLEKDASAEGRGDRITLYKGDETLVDFIVGKKVENSQDMFNVRRADEDRIYMADLGKFDVTTKFSDWIKKDVLEVTRDDIKDILIGRYYVDEAKGKVVQQGQIELLRDSDEAEWQLKGLKPETEKLKTAEVNSLLAALDELQIVGVRPKPEALSSGLKTEGGSISIDPFIQQDMAEKGVFISGRGEFVYNEGKVDIGTGDGVMYELGFGEEFAGNDIDIEVGQLKSPAAEAKDLAKEIEKKPETPDAEKKETEKKDGEEKADDGKKKSRYLFVTVFFDKQLLGPAPVAPVKPEPPVEKKEEPAADKPAETPPATAAEKKPEEAAKPEEKKPDPKEAYQKALEEYKLLQEVYDSKQKAYDDKVKAGEKRVAELNRRFADWYYVISEDLFDRLKLKREDLVEKVEPAKEESKPEEKANAPAMEKPQTPAPATDNADAPKLPAPPTTPPASPAAPAPATPAAPAEPAPPATPPAETPKPEPAAPPKETPAPTGN
;
A
#
# COMPACT_ATOMS: atom_id res chain seq x y z
N MET A 1 87.50 -48.85 25.56
CA MET A 1 86.60 -47.66 25.54
C MET A 1 86.47 -47.15 26.97
N ASN A 2 86.79 -45.89 27.23
CA ASN A 2 86.82 -45.35 28.60
C ASN A 2 85.40 -45.12 29.15
N GLN A 3 85.16 -45.22 30.46
CA GLN A 3 83.79 -45.13 31.02
C GLN A 3 83.14 -43.78 30.76
N THR A 4 83.89 -42.67 30.88
CA THR A 4 83.42 -41.31 30.61
C THR A 4 82.82 -41.15 29.20
N ALA A 5 83.38 -41.86 28.21
CA ALA A 5 82.86 -41.85 26.84
C ALA A 5 81.50 -42.57 26.71
N LYS A 6 81.27 -43.63 27.50
CA LYS A 6 79.94 -44.28 27.56
C LYS A 6 78.91 -43.34 28.19
N THR A 7 79.25 -42.68 29.29
CA THR A 7 78.37 -41.71 29.97
C THR A 7 77.99 -40.55 29.05
N LEU A 8 78.95 -39.97 28.32
CA LEU A 8 78.69 -38.92 27.33
C LEU A 8 77.75 -39.38 26.20
N ILE A 9 77.90 -40.62 25.71
CA ILE A 9 76.98 -41.18 24.71
C ILE A 9 75.56 -41.33 25.28
N PHE A 10 75.39 -41.83 26.50
CA PHE A 10 74.06 -41.92 27.12
C PHE A 10 73.42 -40.54 27.35
N VAL A 11 74.20 -39.53 27.74
CA VAL A 11 73.69 -38.14 27.87
C VAL A 11 73.30 -37.56 26.51
N ALA A 12 74.10 -37.79 25.47
CA ALA A 12 73.78 -37.35 24.11
C ALA A 12 72.52 -38.03 23.55
N VAL A 13 72.36 -39.35 23.76
CA VAL A 13 71.16 -40.09 23.39
C VAL A 13 69.94 -39.56 24.16
N ALA A 14 70.06 -39.34 25.47
CA ALA A 14 68.96 -38.77 26.27
C ALA A 14 68.55 -37.37 25.79
N ALA A 15 69.51 -36.50 25.46
CA ALA A 15 69.23 -35.17 24.90
C ALA A 15 68.51 -35.27 23.54
N VAL A 16 68.95 -36.17 22.64
CA VAL A 16 68.26 -36.43 21.37
C VAL A 16 66.85 -36.98 21.60
N SER A 17 66.65 -37.91 22.55
CA SER A 17 65.33 -38.41 22.91
C SER A 17 64.40 -37.32 23.45
N VAL A 18 64.92 -36.37 24.24
CA VAL A 18 64.13 -35.20 24.71
C VAL A 18 63.77 -34.27 23.56
N VAL A 19 64.69 -33.99 22.62
CA VAL A 19 64.41 -33.16 21.43
C VAL A 19 63.38 -33.84 20.52
N VAL A 20 63.50 -35.15 20.28
CA VAL A 20 62.51 -35.92 19.51
C VAL A 20 61.16 -35.94 20.21
N ALA A 21 61.12 -36.16 21.54
CA ALA A 21 59.88 -36.14 22.32
C ALA A 21 59.22 -34.75 22.33
N ALA A 22 60.00 -33.67 22.41
CA ALA A 22 59.47 -32.30 22.31
C ALA A 22 58.93 -32.00 20.90
N GLY A 23 59.63 -32.46 19.85
CA GLY A 23 59.18 -32.31 18.46
C GLY A 23 57.91 -33.10 18.14
N THR A 24 57.81 -34.37 18.58
CA THR A 24 56.58 -35.16 18.41
C THR A 24 55.46 -34.67 19.31
N TYR A 25 55.73 -34.23 20.53
CA TYR A 25 54.72 -33.59 21.38
C TYR A 25 54.18 -32.30 20.74
N TYR A 26 55.03 -31.43 20.18
CA TYR A 26 54.58 -30.21 19.51
C TYR A 26 53.81 -30.51 18.22
N SER A 27 54.29 -31.46 17.39
CA SER A 27 53.65 -31.83 16.12
C SER A 27 52.38 -32.68 16.28
N ASN A 28 52.19 -33.35 17.42
CA ASN A 28 51.00 -34.16 17.73
C ASN A 28 50.20 -33.57 18.90
N ARG A 29 50.37 -32.27 19.20
CA ARG A 29 49.35 -31.55 19.96
C ARG A 29 48.04 -31.64 19.18
N PRO A 30 46.90 -31.98 19.81
CA PRO A 30 45.61 -31.77 19.16
C PRO A 30 45.50 -30.28 18.80
N VAL A 31 44.93 -29.98 17.64
CA VAL A 31 44.55 -28.60 17.31
C VAL A 31 43.49 -28.20 18.34
N ASP A 32 43.72 -27.08 19.04
CA ASP A 32 42.77 -26.59 20.03
C ASP A 32 41.42 -26.31 19.34
N LEU A 33 40.33 -26.83 19.92
CA LEU A 33 38.99 -26.82 19.32
C LEU A 33 38.24 -25.49 19.52
N ASP A 34 38.98 -24.37 19.62
CA ASP A 34 38.46 -23.00 19.60
C ASP A 34 37.63 -22.73 18.33
N ASP A 35 37.81 -23.51 17.28
CA ASP A 35 36.99 -23.57 16.07
C ASP A 35 35.45 -23.52 16.27
N PHE A 36 34.95 -23.99 17.43
CA PHE A 36 33.53 -24.00 17.77
C PHE A 36 33.16 -23.04 18.92
N SER A 37 34.08 -22.21 19.40
CA SER A 37 33.86 -21.31 20.57
C SER A 37 32.60 -20.47 20.44
N ASP A 38 32.36 -19.93 19.25
CA ASP A 38 31.30 -18.96 18.98
C ASP A 38 29.95 -19.63 18.67
N VAL A 39 29.83 -20.97 18.72
CA VAL A 39 28.56 -21.66 18.46
C VAL A 39 27.68 -21.60 19.70
N GLY A 40 26.48 -21.02 19.55
CA GLY A 40 25.61 -20.64 20.66
C GLY A 40 25.74 -19.17 21.07
N ASP A 41 26.77 -18.44 20.62
CA ASP A 41 26.88 -17.00 20.84
C ASP A 41 25.98 -16.19 19.90
N LYS A 42 25.62 -14.98 20.35
CA LYS A 42 25.00 -13.96 19.51
C LYS A 42 25.99 -13.49 18.44
N PHE A 43 25.51 -13.24 17.22
CA PHE A 43 26.31 -12.56 16.19
C PHE A 43 26.68 -11.13 16.57
N TYR A 44 25.72 -10.41 17.17
CA TYR A 44 25.86 -9.03 17.66
C TYR A 44 25.41 -8.96 19.13
N PRO A 45 26.30 -9.27 20.10
CA PRO A 45 25.92 -9.31 21.52
C PRO A 45 25.40 -7.99 22.09
N ASN A 46 25.88 -6.87 21.54
CA ASN A 46 25.57 -5.50 21.96
C ASN A 46 24.30 -4.92 21.32
N PHE A 47 23.56 -5.71 20.52
CA PHE A 47 22.28 -5.30 19.94
C PHE A 47 21.14 -6.08 20.61
N ASP A 48 20.53 -5.45 21.61
CA ASP A 48 19.49 -6.01 22.48
C ASP A 48 18.15 -5.24 22.47
N ASP A 49 18.16 -3.95 22.13
CA ASP A 49 16.96 -3.15 21.86
C ASP A 49 16.87 -2.75 20.36
N PRO A 50 15.83 -3.15 19.61
CA PRO A 50 15.71 -2.79 18.20
C PRO A 50 15.41 -1.30 17.98
N ASN A 51 14.92 -0.59 19.00
CA ASN A 51 14.51 0.82 18.88
C ASN A 51 15.71 1.79 18.88
N VAL A 52 16.94 1.32 19.14
CA VAL A 52 18.15 2.14 19.01
C VAL A 52 18.62 2.30 17.57
N ALA A 53 18.05 1.53 16.63
CA ALA A 53 18.31 1.66 15.21
C ALA A 53 17.59 2.89 14.63
N THR A 54 18.34 3.81 14.04
CA THR A 54 17.84 5.01 13.33
C THR A 54 18.02 4.90 11.81
N GLY A 55 18.42 3.73 11.30
CA GLY A 55 18.59 3.49 9.88
C GLY A 55 18.64 2.00 9.53
N LEU A 56 18.16 1.67 8.34
CA LEU A 56 18.22 0.35 7.72
C LEU A 56 18.71 0.51 6.28
N GLN A 57 19.67 -0.30 5.87
CA GLN A 57 19.98 -0.54 4.46
C GLN A 57 19.72 -2.01 4.12
N VAL A 58 19.05 -2.24 3.00
CA VAL A 58 18.95 -3.53 2.31
C VAL A 58 19.77 -3.40 1.02
N SER A 59 20.52 -4.43 0.66
CA SER A 59 21.21 -4.50 -0.62
C SER A 59 21.09 -5.91 -1.19
N ALA A 60 20.33 -6.04 -2.27
CA ALA A 60 19.98 -7.31 -2.90
C ALA A 60 20.60 -7.36 -4.30
N TYR A 61 20.97 -8.56 -4.76
CA TYR A 61 21.44 -8.74 -6.14
C TYR A 61 20.30 -9.26 -7.03
N ASP A 62 19.97 -8.51 -8.08
CA ASP A 62 19.03 -8.94 -9.09
C ASP A 62 19.77 -9.69 -10.22
N ASP A 63 19.57 -11.00 -10.26
CA ASP A 63 20.06 -11.89 -11.32
C ASP A 63 19.54 -11.50 -12.73
N ALA A 64 18.39 -10.81 -12.84
CA ALA A 64 17.78 -10.47 -14.12
C ALA A 64 18.42 -9.23 -14.78
N THR A 65 18.66 -8.15 -14.04
CA THR A 65 19.38 -6.96 -14.53
C THR A 65 20.90 -7.04 -14.32
N GLY A 66 21.37 -8.01 -13.53
CA GLY A 66 22.79 -8.22 -13.21
C GLY A 66 23.37 -7.18 -12.25
N LYS A 67 22.53 -6.49 -11.47
CA LYS A 67 22.90 -5.34 -10.63
C LYS A 67 22.59 -5.58 -9.16
N THR A 68 23.32 -4.87 -8.30
CA THR A 68 22.94 -4.74 -6.89
C THR A 68 22.01 -3.53 -6.72
N GLU A 69 20.79 -3.78 -6.28
CA GLU A 69 19.88 -2.75 -5.79
C GLU A 69 20.26 -2.38 -4.35
N ILE A 70 20.16 -1.10 -4.01
CA ILE A 70 20.45 -0.60 -2.66
C ILE A 70 19.29 0.28 -2.23
N PHE A 71 18.58 -0.16 -1.18
CA PHE A 71 17.47 0.58 -0.59
C PHE A 71 17.84 0.98 0.84
N LYS A 72 17.57 2.24 1.22
CA LYS A 72 17.91 2.76 2.54
C LYS A 72 16.75 3.56 3.13
N VAL A 73 16.54 3.41 4.42
CA VAL A 73 15.59 4.19 5.22
C VAL A 73 16.32 4.77 6.44
N GLU A 74 16.05 6.02 6.76
CA GLU A 74 16.69 6.77 7.86
C GLU A 74 15.64 7.49 8.71
N TYR A 75 15.85 7.56 10.04
CA TYR A 75 15.02 8.35 10.95
C TYR A 75 15.62 9.74 11.15
N LYS A 76 14.96 10.77 10.61
CA LYS A 76 15.47 12.14 10.52
C LYS A 76 14.34 13.16 10.63
N ASP A 77 14.57 14.22 11.40
CA ASP A 77 13.58 15.29 11.67
C ASP A 77 12.24 14.78 12.25
N GLY A 78 12.30 13.70 13.04
CA GLY A 78 11.14 13.07 13.68
C GLY A 78 10.40 12.05 12.81
N LEU A 79 10.85 11.80 11.58
CA LEU A 79 10.16 11.00 10.57
C LEU A 79 11.10 9.94 9.96
N TRP A 80 10.59 8.76 9.62
CA TRP A 80 11.32 7.81 8.79
C TRP A 80 11.23 8.25 7.32
N ARG A 81 12.36 8.28 6.62
CA ARG A 81 12.51 8.81 5.26
C ARG A 81 13.31 7.86 4.38
N ILE A 82 13.09 7.94 3.08
CA ILE A 82 13.75 7.14 2.04
C ILE A 82 14.67 8.08 1.24
N PRO A 83 15.98 8.20 1.54
CA PRO A 83 16.83 9.24 0.95
C PRO A 83 17.04 9.09 -0.55
N SER A 84 16.97 7.86 -1.08
CA SER A 84 16.99 7.60 -2.52
C SER A 84 15.76 8.16 -3.25
N HIS A 85 14.65 8.35 -2.53
CA HIS A 85 13.34 8.75 -3.07
C HIS A 85 12.97 10.16 -2.60
N HIS A 86 13.86 11.13 -2.79
CA HIS A 86 13.64 12.54 -2.45
C HIS A 86 13.28 12.81 -0.98
N ASP A 87 13.81 12.01 -0.04
CA ASP A 87 13.46 12.04 1.39
C ASP A 87 11.96 11.74 1.69
N TYR A 88 11.27 11.00 0.81
CA TYR A 88 9.86 10.58 0.96
C TYR A 88 9.61 9.81 2.27
N PRO A 89 8.46 10.01 2.97
CA PRO A 89 8.16 9.31 4.22
C PRO A 89 8.05 7.78 4.07
N ALA A 90 8.80 7.03 4.86
CA ALA A 90 8.61 5.58 4.97
C ALA A 90 7.47 5.28 5.95
N ASP A 91 6.25 5.16 5.44
CA ASP A 91 5.05 4.85 6.23
C ASP A 91 5.12 3.43 6.87
N ALA A 92 5.97 2.53 6.37
CA ALA A 92 6.12 1.16 6.84
C ALA A 92 6.95 1.04 8.14
N GLN A 93 6.71 1.91 9.13
CA GLN A 93 7.30 1.81 10.49
C GLN A 93 7.13 0.39 11.07
N ASP A 94 5.99 -0.23 10.79
CA ASP A 94 5.66 -1.59 11.23
C ASP A 94 6.52 -2.67 10.56
N LYS A 95 7.04 -2.46 9.34
CA LYS A 95 8.03 -3.35 8.69
C LYS A 95 9.42 -3.09 9.28
N LEU A 96 9.84 -1.82 9.36
CA LEU A 96 11.12 -1.41 9.96
C LEU A 96 11.32 -1.99 11.36
N ALA A 97 10.33 -1.88 12.24
CA ALA A 97 10.38 -2.42 13.59
C ALA A 97 10.49 -3.95 13.61
N LYS A 98 9.82 -4.66 12.70
CA LYS A 98 9.89 -6.13 12.59
C LYS A 98 11.24 -6.61 12.06
N THR A 99 11.78 -5.93 11.04
CA THR A 99 13.13 -6.20 10.49
C THR A 99 14.23 -5.89 11.51
N ALA A 100 14.10 -4.81 12.29
CA ALA A 100 15.04 -4.53 13.37
C ALA A 100 14.95 -5.58 14.49
N ALA A 101 13.72 -5.96 14.90
CA ALA A 101 13.50 -6.94 15.95
C ALA A 101 13.96 -8.36 15.58
N SER A 102 13.86 -8.79 14.31
CA SER A 102 14.35 -10.12 13.90
C SER A 102 15.88 -10.23 13.89
N MET A 103 16.60 -9.10 13.93
CA MET A 103 18.06 -9.07 14.06
C MET A 103 18.55 -9.04 15.51
N VAL A 104 17.65 -8.85 16.49
CA VAL A 104 18.00 -8.79 17.91
C VAL A 104 18.37 -10.18 18.42
N GLY A 105 19.60 -10.32 18.90
CA GLY A 105 20.06 -11.55 19.58
C GLY A 105 20.18 -12.80 18.70
N VAL A 106 20.22 -12.68 17.37
CA VAL A 106 20.42 -13.79 16.43
C VAL A 106 21.63 -14.64 16.82
N ILE A 107 21.41 -15.95 16.98
CA ILE A 107 22.39 -16.92 17.49
C ILE A 107 23.09 -17.66 16.33
N ARG A 108 24.39 -17.88 16.48
CA ARG A 108 25.22 -18.77 15.65
C ARG A 108 24.88 -20.23 15.96
N GLN A 109 23.82 -20.79 15.35
CA GLN A 109 23.25 -22.10 15.73
C GLN A 109 24.16 -23.29 15.35
N ALA A 110 24.70 -23.29 14.13
CA ALA A 110 25.60 -24.35 13.66
C ALA A 110 26.63 -23.78 12.69
N LEU A 111 27.91 -24.09 12.89
CA LEU A 111 28.97 -23.73 11.94
C LEU A 111 28.86 -24.61 10.68
N VAL A 112 28.69 -23.99 9.53
CA VAL A 112 28.54 -24.68 8.23
C VAL A 112 29.90 -24.91 7.58
N GLU A 113 30.69 -23.84 7.47
CA GLU A 113 31.89 -23.78 6.63
C GLU A 113 32.69 -22.50 6.97
N ARG A 114 34.01 -22.47 6.70
CA ARG A 114 34.92 -21.46 7.29
C ARG A 114 35.68 -20.57 6.30
N SER A 115 35.45 -20.70 4.99
CA SER A 115 36.31 -20.09 3.97
C SER A 115 35.57 -19.16 3.00
N LYS A 116 36.17 -18.03 2.60
CA LYS A 116 35.61 -17.16 1.53
C LYS A 116 35.25 -17.92 0.25
N ALA A 117 36.03 -18.93 -0.11
CA ALA A 117 35.76 -19.80 -1.27
C ALA A 117 34.41 -20.53 -1.20
N ALA A 118 33.81 -20.65 -0.02
CA ALA A 118 32.49 -21.23 0.18
C ALA A 118 31.33 -20.24 0.01
N HIS A 119 31.55 -18.93 0.10
CA HIS A 119 30.48 -17.93 0.07
C HIS A 119 29.58 -18.11 -1.15
N LYS A 120 30.17 -18.38 -2.33
CA LYS A 120 29.45 -18.66 -3.58
C LYS A 120 28.61 -19.96 -3.56
N ARG A 121 28.93 -20.95 -2.70
CA ARG A 121 28.17 -22.22 -2.58
C ARG A 121 26.92 -22.11 -1.72
N TYR A 122 26.83 -21.08 -0.88
CA TYR A 122 25.74 -20.88 0.10
C TYR A 122 25.00 -19.55 -0.13
N ASP A 123 25.26 -18.88 -1.25
CA ASP A 123 24.70 -17.58 -1.63
C ASP A 123 25.03 -16.46 -0.61
N LEU A 124 26.32 -16.34 -0.27
CA LEU A 124 26.85 -15.42 0.75
C LEU A 124 27.99 -14.53 0.25
N VAL A 125 28.17 -14.41 -1.07
CA VAL A 125 29.04 -13.37 -1.65
C VAL A 125 28.40 -12.01 -1.35
N ASP A 126 29.22 -11.04 -0.96
CA ASP A 126 28.75 -9.70 -0.60
C ASP A 126 28.18 -8.98 -1.84
N PRO A 127 26.89 -8.58 -1.84
CA PRO A 127 26.29 -7.91 -2.98
C PRO A 127 26.92 -6.54 -3.25
N LEU A 128 27.65 -5.95 -2.29
CA LEU A 128 28.39 -4.69 -2.48
C LEU A 128 29.84 -4.90 -2.99
N GLU A 129 30.34 -6.14 -3.07
CA GLU A 129 31.69 -6.43 -3.58
C GLU A 129 31.72 -6.32 -5.12
N LYS A 130 32.44 -5.33 -5.64
CA LYS A 130 32.43 -4.97 -7.07
C LYS A 130 33.09 -6.01 -7.99
N ASP A 131 34.18 -6.61 -7.53
CA ASP A 131 34.99 -7.56 -8.31
C ASP A 131 34.57 -9.03 -8.09
N ALA A 132 33.48 -9.25 -7.35
CA ALA A 132 32.99 -10.60 -7.05
C ALA A 132 32.02 -11.16 -8.12
N SER A 133 31.96 -12.49 -8.19
CA SER A 133 31.00 -13.25 -9.01
C SER A 133 29.57 -12.71 -8.92
N ALA A 134 28.84 -12.69 -10.04
CA ALA A 134 27.39 -12.48 -10.06
C ALA A 134 26.68 -13.64 -9.32
N GLU A 135 26.94 -14.86 -9.77
CA GLU A 135 26.45 -16.10 -9.15
C GLU A 135 26.87 -16.20 -7.68
N GLY A 136 25.91 -16.51 -6.80
CA GLY A 136 26.15 -16.82 -5.38
C GLY A 136 26.22 -15.60 -4.46
N ARG A 137 25.67 -14.45 -4.88
CA ARG A 137 25.43 -13.28 -4.01
C ARG A 137 24.27 -13.54 -3.06
N GLY A 138 24.39 -13.02 -1.85
CA GLY A 138 23.33 -13.01 -0.84
C GLY A 138 22.74 -11.61 -0.66
N ASP A 139 21.66 -11.52 0.12
CA ASP A 139 21.09 -10.25 0.53
C ASP A 139 21.89 -9.69 1.72
N ARG A 140 22.25 -8.41 1.67
CA ARG A 140 22.92 -7.71 2.78
C ARG A 140 21.95 -6.80 3.51
N ILE A 141 22.00 -6.84 4.84
CA ILE A 141 21.10 -6.11 5.73
C ILE A 141 21.93 -5.46 6.82
N THR A 142 21.94 -4.14 6.83
CA THR A 142 22.76 -3.33 7.74
C THR A 142 21.86 -2.39 8.54
N LEU A 143 21.95 -2.44 9.87
CA LEU A 143 21.25 -1.52 10.79
C LEU A 143 22.22 -0.48 11.34
N TYR A 144 21.76 0.76 11.44
CA TYR A 144 22.57 1.92 11.83
C TYR A 144 21.96 2.72 12.99
N LYS A 145 22.82 3.45 13.68
CA LYS A 145 22.48 4.47 14.69
C LYS A 145 23.31 5.72 14.43
N GLY A 146 22.73 6.66 13.68
CA GLY A 146 23.51 7.66 12.94
C GLY A 146 24.50 6.95 12.02
N ASP A 147 25.80 7.24 12.19
CA ASP A 147 26.88 6.63 11.42
C ASP A 147 27.41 5.30 12.03
N GLU A 148 26.91 4.87 13.21
CA GLU A 148 27.34 3.64 13.88
C GLU A 148 26.60 2.41 13.31
N THR A 149 27.34 1.44 12.75
CA THR A 149 26.77 0.14 12.32
C THR A 149 26.51 -0.75 13.54
N LEU A 150 25.25 -1.11 13.77
CA LEU A 150 24.80 -1.99 14.86
C LEU A 150 24.86 -3.48 14.47
N VAL A 151 24.48 -3.78 13.23
CA VAL A 151 24.32 -5.12 12.64
C VAL A 151 24.68 -5.02 11.16
N ASP A 152 25.38 -6.01 10.60
CA ASP A 152 25.73 -6.07 9.17
C ASP A 152 25.80 -7.54 8.68
N PHE A 153 24.62 -8.10 8.39
CA PHE A 153 24.48 -9.48 7.93
C PHE A 153 24.52 -9.58 6.42
N ILE A 154 25.07 -10.70 5.94
CA ILE A 154 24.80 -11.23 4.59
C ILE A 154 24.07 -12.56 4.80
N VAL A 155 22.92 -12.69 4.12
CA VAL A 155 21.97 -13.80 4.25
C VAL A 155 21.85 -14.49 2.89
N GLY A 156 22.04 -15.81 2.91
CA GLY A 156 21.94 -16.66 1.74
C GLY A 156 20.68 -17.53 1.75
N LYS A 157 20.64 -18.55 0.90
CA LYS A 157 19.44 -19.39 0.77
C LYS A 157 19.01 -20.03 2.09
N LYS A 158 17.70 -20.06 2.30
CA LYS A 158 17.02 -20.77 3.39
C LYS A 158 17.39 -22.25 3.37
N VAL A 159 17.61 -22.85 4.54
CA VAL A 159 18.04 -24.24 4.65
C VAL A 159 16.88 -25.19 4.37
N GLU A 160 17.09 -26.17 3.48
CA GLU A 160 16.07 -27.13 3.08
C GLU A 160 15.44 -27.88 4.27
N ASN A 161 14.14 -28.13 4.18
CA ASN A 161 13.33 -28.83 5.20
C ASN A 161 13.33 -28.16 6.59
N SER A 162 13.80 -26.91 6.70
CA SER A 162 13.82 -26.16 7.95
C SER A 162 12.77 -25.04 7.97
N GLN A 163 12.22 -24.77 9.16
CA GLN A 163 11.51 -23.52 9.41
C GLN A 163 12.54 -22.45 9.75
N ASP A 164 12.46 -21.33 9.03
CA ASP A 164 13.08 -20.03 9.31
C ASP A 164 14.62 -19.96 9.57
N MET A 165 15.32 -21.08 9.38
CA MET A 165 16.78 -21.17 9.33
C MET A 165 17.35 -20.76 7.97
N PHE A 166 18.32 -19.83 7.98
CA PHE A 166 19.08 -19.39 6.81
C PHE A 166 20.58 -19.66 6.98
N ASN A 167 21.32 -19.72 5.87
CA ASN A 167 22.77 -19.60 5.90
C ASN A 167 23.12 -18.10 6.05
N VAL A 168 23.93 -17.75 7.03
CA VAL A 168 24.22 -16.36 7.41
C VAL A 168 25.69 -16.19 7.77
N ARG A 169 26.26 -15.04 7.42
CA ARG A 169 27.53 -14.55 7.96
C ARG A 169 27.46 -13.05 8.26
N ARG A 170 28.40 -12.53 9.02
CA ARG A 170 28.65 -11.08 9.06
C ARG A 170 29.43 -10.66 7.82
N ALA A 171 29.25 -9.43 7.37
CA ALA A 171 29.99 -8.93 6.20
C ALA A 171 31.52 -9.03 6.38
N ASP A 172 32.01 -8.83 7.61
CA ASP A 172 33.41 -8.85 8.00
C ASP A 172 33.95 -10.22 8.46
N GLU A 173 33.13 -11.28 8.44
CA GLU A 173 33.55 -12.64 8.77
C GLU A 173 33.45 -13.61 7.57
N ASP A 174 34.47 -14.46 7.42
CA ASP A 174 34.51 -15.53 6.41
C ASP A 174 33.68 -16.76 6.79
N ARG A 175 33.35 -16.93 8.08
CA ARG A 175 32.68 -18.11 8.65
C ARG A 175 31.18 -18.05 8.40
N ILE A 176 30.64 -19.14 7.87
CA ILE A 176 29.21 -19.32 7.59
C ILE A 176 28.57 -20.11 8.74
N TYR A 177 27.45 -19.62 9.25
CA TYR A 177 26.64 -20.34 10.22
C TYR A 177 25.19 -20.49 9.72
N MET A 178 24.49 -21.50 10.22
CA MET A 178 23.04 -21.49 10.22
C MET A 178 22.55 -20.56 11.33
N ALA A 179 21.52 -19.77 11.05
CA ALA A 179 20.84 -18.91 12.02
C ALA A 179 19.33 -18.89 11.78
N ASP A 180 18.56 -18.81 12.86
CA ASP A 180 17.12 -18.52 12.80
C ASP A 180 16.95 -17.01 12.66
N LEU A 181 16.28 -16.56 11.60
CA LEU A 181 15.92 -15.16 11.37
C LEU A 181 14.39 -14.94 11.47
N GLY A 182 13.64 -15.97 11.87
CA GLY A 182 12.18 -15.98 11.91
C GLY A 182 11.57 -15.65 10.54
N LYS A 183 10.55 -14.78 10.58
CA LYS A 183 9.90 -14.22 9.39
C LYS A 183 10.75 -13.11 8.77
N PHE A 184 11.94 -13.49 8.31
CA PHE A 184 12.82 -12.64 7.53
C PHE A 184 12.17 -12.32 6.17
N ASP A 185 11.78 -11.05 6.04
CA ASP A 185 11.21 -10.43 4.84
C ASP A 185 11.88 -9.06 4.67
N VAL A 186 12.74 -8.94 3.65
CA VAL A 186 13.39 -7.70 3.25
C VAL A 186 13.26 -7.54 1.74
N THR A 187 13.23 -6.29 1.29
CA THR A 187 12.88 -5.92 -0.08
C THR A 187 13.50 -4.58 -0.40
N THR A 188 13.99 -4.43 -1.63
CA THR A 188 14.55 -3.20 -2.18
C THR A 188 13.51 -2.30 -2.84
N LYS A 189 12.27 -2.78 -3.00
CA LYS A 189 11.19 -2.11 -3.74
C LYS A 189 10.57 -0.98 -2.92
N PHE A 190 10.46 0.20 -3.51
CA PHE A 190 9.88 1.39 -2.86
C PHE A 190 8.49 1.14 -2.27
N SER A 191 7.62 0.52 -3.06
CA SER A 191 6.20 0.31 -2.73
C SER A 191 5.95 -0.61 -1.52
N ASP A 192 6.95 -1.35 -1.04
CA ASP A 192 6.86 -2.16 0.18
C ASP A 192 7.21 -1.37 1.48
N TRP A 193 7.74 -0.16 1.35
CA TRP A 193 8.17 0.71 2.47
C TRP A 193 7.27 1.94 2.67
N ILE A 194 6.33 2.18 1.77
CA ILE A 194 5.38 3.30 1.81
C ILE A 194 3.93 2.82 1.89
N LYS A 195 3.01 3.71 2.22
CA LYS A 195 1.58 3.46 2.10
C LYS A 195 1.19 3.61 0.63
N LYS A 196 1.34 2.51 -0.12
CA LYS A 196 1.19 2.51 -1.59
C LYS A 196 -0.23 2.74 -2.10
N ASP A 197 -1.26 2.38 -1.34
CA ASP A 197 -2.65 2.74 -1.65
C ASP A 197 -2.79 4.27 -1.66
N VAL A 198 -3.18 4.84 -2.81
CA VAL A 198 -3.37 6.28 -2.94
C VAL A 198 -4.52 6.76 -2.07
N LEU A 199 -5.68 6.11 -2.13
CA LEU A 199 -6.95 6.64 -1.63
C LEU A 199 -7.14 6.41 -0.13
N GLU A 200 -6.77 5.24 0.39
CA GLU A 200 -7.12 4.80 1.76
C GLU A 200 -8.64 4.71 2.02
N VAL A 201 -9.42 4.38 0.99
CA VAL A 201 -10.89 4.41 1.01
C VAL A 201 -11.46 2.99 0.89
N THR A 202 -12.35 2.60 1.80
CA THR A 202 -13.14 1.37 1.63
C THR A 202 -14.08 1.54 0.44
N ARG A 203 -14.16 0.54 -0.46
CA ARG A 203 -15.06 0.57 -1.63
C ARG A 203 -16.51 0.87 -1.26
N ASP A 204 -16.96 0.47 -0.06
CA ASP A 204 -18.32 0.69 0.44
C ASP A 204 -18.58 2.12 0.94
N ASP A 205 -17.54 2.88 1.29
CA ASP A 205 -17.66 4.28 1.75
C ASP A 205 -17.90 5.26 0.60
N ILE A 206 -17.49 4.92 -0.63
CA ILE A 206 -17.66 5.75 -1.85
C ILE A 206 -19.15 5.89 -2.20
N LYS A 207 -19.65 7.12 -2.31
CA LYS A 207 -21.05 7.45 -2.66
C LYS A 207 -21.19 8.19 -4.00
N ASP A 208 -20.13 8.86 -4.46
CA ASP A 208 -20.08 9.61 -5.74
C ASP A 208 -18.78 9.30 -6.49
N ILE A 209 -18.85 9.17 -7.82
CA ILE A 209 -17.70 9.08 -8.72
C ILE A 209 -17.97 9.92 -9.97
N LEU A 210 -17.13 10.94 -10.20
CA LEU A 210 -17.26 11.91 -11.29
C LEU A 210 -16.08 11.81 -12.26
N ILE A 211 -16.26 11.10 -13.38
CA ILE A 211 -15.23 10.97 -14.43
C ILE A 211 -15.35 12.16 -15.39
N GLY A 212 -14.47 13.15 -15.24
CA GLY A 212 -14.33 14.31 -16.13
C GLY A 212 -13.36 14.04 -17.27
N ARG A 213 -13.88 13.62 -18.44
CA ARG A 213 -13.07 13.26 -19.60
C ARG A 213 -12.80 14.47 -20.50
N TYR A 214 -11.54 14.88 -20.55
CA TYR A 214 -11.02 15.92 -21.45
C TYR A 214 -9.51 15.69 -21.68
N TYR A 215 -8.91 16.44 -22.60
CA TYR A 215 -7.45 16.53 -22.70
C TYR A 215 -7.00 17.98 -22.93
N VAL A 216 -5.69 18.28 -22.77
CA VAL A 216 -5.13 19.61 -23.03
C VAL A 216 -4.43 19.66 -24.39
N ASP A 217 -4.97 20.47 -25.29
CA ASP A 217 -4.33 20.85 -26.56
C ASP A 217 -3.32 21.96 -26.26
N GLU A 218 -2.15 21.58 -25.71
CA GLU A 218 -1.08 22.51 -25.31
C GLU A 218 -0.66 23.45 -26.45
N ALA A 219 -0.53 22.92 -27.67
CA ALA A 219 -0.18 23.68 -28.87
C ALA A 219 -1.20 24.79 -29.21
N LYS A 220 -2.40 24.77 -28.62
CA LYS A 220 -3.44 25.81 -28.75
C LYS A 220 -3.80 26.46 -27.40
N GLY A 221 -3.22 26.00 -26.29
CA GLY A 221 -3.55 26.40 -24.92
C GLY A 221 -5.03 26.16 -24.55
N LYS A 222 -5.61 25.01 -24.93
CA LYS A 222 -7.06 24.76 -24.80
C LYS A 222 -7.42 23.39 -24.26
N VAL A 223 -8.40 23.35 -23.36
CA VAL A 223 -9.03 22.11 -22.90
C VAL A 223 -10.05 21.63 -23.94
N VAL A 224 -9.94 20.38 -24.38
CA VAL A 224 -10.85 19.74 -25.32
C VAL A 224 -11.70 18.71 -24.58
N GLN A 225 -12.95 19.08 -24.31
CA GLN A 225 -13.91 18.26 -23.58
C GLN A 225 -14.35 17.04 -24.40
N GLN A 226 -14.31 15.84 -23.79
CA GLN A 226 -14.74 14.58 -24.40
C GLN A 226 -15.98 13.96 -23.71
N GLY A 227 -16.40 14.47 -22.56
CA GLY A 227 -17.63 14.06 -21.86
C GLY A 227 -17.47 14.03 -20.34
N GLN A 228 -18.56 13.72 -19.65
CA GLN A 228 -18.59 13.58 -18.19
C GLN A 228 -19.52 12.42 -17.80
N ILE A 229 -19.16 11.70 -16.75
CA ILE A 229 -19.91 10.57 -16.18
C ILE A 229 -20.00 10.82 -14.69
N GLU A 230 -21.19 10.64 -14.11
CA GLU A 230 -21.45 10.81 -12.68
C GLU A 230 -22.24 9.59 -12.19
N LEU A 231 -21.65 8.85 -11.26
CA LEU A 231 -22.18 7.62 -10.66
C LEU A 231 -22.45 7.90 -9.18
N LEU A 232 -23.68 7.66 -8.73
CA LEU A 232 -24.16 8.04 -7.39
C LEU A 232 -24.82 6.84 -6.68
N ARG A 233 -24.73 6.77 -5.35
CA ARG A 233 -25.59 5.91 -4.51
C ARG A 233 -25.86 6.53 -3.13
N ASP A 234 -27.09 6.38 -2.63
CA ASP A 234 -27.53 7.00 -1.37
C ASP A 234 -26.92 6.37 -0.10
N SER A 235 -26.51 5.10 -0.18
CA SER A 235 -25.87 4.36 0.91
C SER A 235 -24.86 3.33 0.37
N ASP A 236 -24.23 2.57 1.26
CA ASP A 236 -23.47 1.36 0.95
C ASP A 236 -24.35 0.25 0.34
N GLU A 237 -25.51 -0.03 0.94
CA GLU A 237 -26.50 -1.01 0.48
C GLU A 237 -27.24 -0.64 -0.83
N ALA A 238 -27.19 0.63 -1.24
CA ALA A 238 -27.94 1.14 -2.40
C ALA A 238 -27.31 0.77 -3.75
N GLU A 239 -28.16 0.47 -4.74
CA GLU A 239 -27.73 0.28 -6.13
C GLU A 239 -27.17 1.58 -6.73
N TRP A 240 -26.07 1.46 -7.49
CA TRP A 240 -25.49 2.57 -8.23
C TRP A 240 -26.42 3.12 -9.30
N GLN A 241 -26.45 4.44 -9.43
CA GLN A 241 -27.22 5.18 -10.42
C GLN A 241 -26.29 5.97 -11.34
N LEU A 242 -26.51 5.90 -12.65
CA LEU A 242 -25.81 6.74 -13.62
C LEU A 242 -26.64 7.98 -13.95
N LYS A 243 -26.06 9.17 -13.76
CA LYS A 243 -26.76 10.43 -14.03
C LYS A 243 -27.19 10.53 -15.49
N GLY A 244 -28.45 10.90 -15.70
CA GLY A 244 -29.07 10.97 -17.02
C GLY A 244 -29.22 9.62 -17.74
N LEU A 245 -29.16 8.47 -17.05
CA LEU A 245 -29.63 7.18 -17.58
C LEU A 245 -31.11 7.29 -17.99
N LYS A 246 -31.50 6.63 -19.09
CA LYS A 246 -32.91 6.57 -19.53
C LYS A 246 -33.52 5.20 -19.20
N PRO A 247 -34.13 4.99 -18.01
CA PRO A 247 -34.54 3.65 -17.55
C PRO A 247 -35.54 2.93 -18.47
N GLU A 248 -36.24 3.67 -19.35
CA GLU A 248 -37.14 3.10 -20.38
C GLU A 248 -36.41 2.34 -21.51
N THR A 249 -35.12 2.62 -21.73
CA THR A 249 -34.34 2.13 -22.90
C THR A 249 -32.87 1.81 -22.62
N GLU A 250 -32.36 2.20 -21.45
CA GLU A 250 -30.97 2.11 -21.04
C GLU A 250 -30.88 1.51 -19.63
N LYS A 251 -30.07 0.45 -19.46
CA LYS A 251 -29.75 -0.15 -18.16
C LYS A 251 -28.27 0.05 -17.85
N LEU A 252 -27.95 0.31 -16.58
CA LEU A 252 -26.57 0.38 -16.09
C LEU A 252 -25.96 -1.03 -16.00
N LYS A 253 -24.74 -1.19 -16.53
CA LYS A 253 -23.95 -2.41 -16.37
C LYS A 253 -23.21 -2.36 -15.03
N THR A 254 -23.83 -2.88 -13.96
CA THR A 254 -23.23 -2.92 -12.61
C THR A 254 -21.88 -3.63 -12.57
N ALA A 255 -21.63 -4.57 -13.49
CA ALA A 255 -20.32 -5.21 -13.66
C ALA A 255 -19.20 -4.20 -13.96
N GLU A 256 -19.44 -3.22 -14.83
CA GLU A 256 -18.43 -2.22 -15.20
C GLU A 256 -18.21 -1.20 -14.07
N VAL A 257 -19.24 -0.89 -13.28
CA VAL A 257 -19.10 -0.08 -12.06
C VAL A 257 -18.26 -0.82 -11.01
N ASN A 258 -18.45 -2.14 -10.87
CA ASN A 258 -17.62 -2.97 -9.99
C ASN A 258 -16.17 -3.08 -10.50
N SER A 259 -15.95 -3.12 -11.82
CA SER A 259 -14.61 -3.05 -12.44
C SER A 259 -13.93 -1.70 -12.17
N LEU A 260 -14.67 -0.59 -12.25
CA LEU A 260 -14.17 0.75 -11.90
C LEU A 260 -13.78 0.83 -10.42
N LEU A 261 -14.65 0.37 -9.52
CA LEU A 261 -14.36 0.32 -8.07
C LEU A 261 -13.15 -0.57 -7.76
N ALA A 262 -12.94 -1.66 -8.49
CA ALA A 262 -11.74 -2.48 -8.37
C ALA A 262 -10.48 -1.76 -8.87
N ALA A 263 -10.55 -1.03 -9.99
CA ALA A 263 -9.42 -0.24 -10.49
C ALA A 263 -9.08 0.96 -9.58
N LEU A 264 -10.05 1.53 -8.86
CA LEU A 264 -9.81 2.58 -7.86
C LEU A 264 -9.15 2.03 -6.58
N ASP A 265 -9.51 0.83 -6.14
CA ASP A 265 -8.92 0.12 -5.00
C ASP A 265 -7.52 -0.46 -5.31
N GLU A 266 -7.27 -0.82 -6.57
CA GLU A 266 -5.97 -1.23 -7.09
C GLU A 266 -5.00 -0.04 -7.34
N LEU A 267 -5.41 1.20 -7.02
CA LEU A 267 -4.63 2.43 -7.26
C LEU A 267 -3.42 2.55 -6.34
N GLN A 268 -2.30 2.02 -6.84
CA GLN A 268 -1.02 1.96 -6.14
C GLN A 268 0.02 2.94 -6.68
N ILE A 269 0.67 3.64 -5.77
CA ILE A 269 1.86 4.46 -6.00
C ILE A 269 3.01 3.55 -6.42
N VAL A 270 3.54 3.78 -7.62
CA VAL A 270 4.79 3.14 -8.12
C VAL A 270 5.98 4.12 -8.15
N GLY A 271 5.76 5.39 -7.82
CA GLY A 271 6.82 6.39 -7.74
C GLY A 271 6.35 7.77 -7.29
N VAL A 272 7.29 8.66 -7.00
CA VAL A 272 7.03 9.99 -6.42
C VAL A 272 7.97 11.07 -6.96
N ARG A 273 7.48 12.31 -7.07
CA ARG A 273 8.29 13.51 -7.32
C ARG A 273 7.88 14.61 -6.33
N PRO A 274 8.81 15.36 -5.73
CA PRO A 274 8.46 16.47 -4.86
C PRO A 274 7.78 17.60 -5.66
N LYS A 275 6.73 18.20 -5.09
CA LYS A 275 6.15 19.46 -5.55
C LYS A 275 7.01 20.65 -5.06
N PRO A 276 7.12 21.76 -5.83
CA PRO A 276 7.77 22.98 -5.37
C PRO A 276 7.18 23.49 -4.04
N GLU A 277 8.02 23.97 -3.12
CA GLU A 277 7.64 24.32 -1.74
C GLU A 277 6.48 25.35 -1.66
N ALA A 278 6.42 26.30 -2.59
CA ALA A 278 5.34 27.29 -2.67
C ALA A 278 4.00 26.67 -3.13
N LEU A 279 4.04 25.64 -3.99
CA LEU A 279 2.86 24.87 -4.38
C LEU A 279 2.40 23.98 -3.21
N SER A 280 3.30 23.24 -2.57
CA SER A 280 2.92 22.35 -1.47
C SER A 280 2.45 23.09 -0.22
N SER A 281 3.06 24.23 0.12
CA SER A 281 2.60 25.10 1.22
C SER A 281 1.23 25.73 0.94
N GLY A 282 0.95 26.07 -0.33
CA GLY A 282 -0.38 26.51 -0.77
C GLY A 282 -1.42 25.41 -0.58
N LEU A 283 -1.16 24.20 -1.09
CA LEU A 283 -2.06 23.05 -1.00
C LEU A 283 -2.31 22.56 0.45
N LYS A 284 -1.40 22.82 1.39
CA LYS A 284 -1.56 22.53 2.83
C LYS A 284 -2.50 23.50 3.57
N THR A 285 -2.91 24.61 2.93
CA THR A 285 -3.63 25.69 3.58
C THR A 285 -5.01 25.86 2.96
N GLU A 286 -6.08 25.66 3.73
CA GLU A 286 -7.44 25.91 3.24
C GLU A 286 -7.61 27.38 2.82
N GLY A 287 -8.07 27.60 1.58
CA GLY A 287 -8.16 28.95 0.99
C GLY A 287 -6.81 29.62 0.72
N GLY A 288 -5.69 28.88 0.80
CA GLY A 288 -4.35 29.39 0.54
C GLY A 288 -4.17 29.89 -0.89
N SER A 289 -3.74 31.14 -1.05
CA SER A 289 -3.46 31.74 -2.36
C SER A 289 -2.16 31.19 -2.95
N ILE A 290 -2.26 30.14 -3.77
CA ILE A 290 -1.10 29.52 -4.43
C ILE A 290 -0.48 30.55 -5.40
N SER A 291 0.75 30.98 -5.11
CA SER A 291 1.49 31.90 -5.96
C SER A 291 2.27 31.12 -6.99
N ILE A 292 1.77 31.10 -8.23
CA ILE A 292 2.34 30.33 -9.33
C ILE A 292 3.27 31.24 -10.13
N ASP A 293 4.58 31.02 -9.98
CA ASP A 293 5.60 31.62 -10.82
C ASP A 293 5.88 30.74 -12.07
N PRO A 294 6.66 31.23 -13.06
CA PRO A 294 6.94 30.47 -14.28
C PRO A 294 7.71 29.16 -14.08
N PHE A 295 8.48 29.01 -13.00
CA PHE A 295 9.19 27.76 -12.70
C PHE A 295 8.22 26.71 -12.13
N ILE A 296 7.33 27.11 -11.22
CA ILE A 296 6.23 26.24 -10.75
C ILE A 296 5.32 25.86 -11.93
N GLN A 297 5.00 26.81 -12.81
CA GLN A 297 4.20 26.55 -14.00
C GLN A 297 4.88 25.55 -14.95
N GLN A 298 6.19 25.65 -15.16
CA GLN A 298 6.94 24.67 -15.97
C GLN A 298 6.98 23.30 -15.29
N ASP A 299 7.29 23.24 -13.99
CA ASP A 299 7.36 21.98 -13.25
C ASP A 299 6.02 21.23 -13.27
N MET A 300 4.90 21.95 -13.11
CA MET A 300 3.56 21.39 -13.25
C MET A 300 3.29 20.90 -14.69
N ALA A 301 3.61 21.72 -15.70
CA ALA A 301 3.35 21.39 -17.11
C ALA A 301 4.13 20.16 -17.58
N GLU A 302 5.40 20.00 -17.18
CA GLU A 302 6.21 18.79 -17.42
C GLU A 302 5.58 17.50 -16.86
N LYS A 303 4.63 17.63 -15.93
CA LYS A 303 3.95 16.52 -15.25
C LYS A 303 2.48 16.46 -15.69
N GLY A 304 2.09 17.23 -16.72
CA GLY A 304 0.75 17.27 -17.28
C GLY A 304 -0.29 17.98 -16.42
N VAL A 305 0.14 18.92 -15.55
CA VAL A 305 -0.74 19.75 -14.72
C VAL A 305 -0.65 21.20 -15.17
N PHE A 306 -1.81 21.82 -15.36
CA PHE A 306 -1.97 23.18 -15.86
C PHE A 306 -2.95 23.94 -14.97
N ILE A 307 -3.10 25.24 -15.21
CA ILE A 307 -4.05 26.09 -14.48
C ILE A 307 -4.93 26.84 -15.48
N SER A 308 -6.24 26.81 -15.25
CA SER A 308 -7.25 27.49 -16.06
C SER A 308 -7.14 29.02 -15.91
N GLY A 309 -7.73 29.76 -16.85
CA GLY A 309 -7.85 31.22 -16.74
C GLY A 309 -8.70 31.72 -15.54
N ARG A 310 -9.19 30.82 -14.68
CA ARG A 310 -9.89 31.10 -13.42
C ARG A 310 -9.09 30.71 -12.16
N GLY A 311 -7.93 30.06 -12.32
CA GLY A 311 -7.13 29.54 -11.20
C GLY A 311 -7.46 28.09 -10.80
N GLU A 312 -8.31 27.39 -11.55
CA GLU A 312 -8.63 25.97 -11.32
C GLU A 312 -7.51 25.07 -11.89
N PHE A 313 -7.16 23.95 -11.26
CA PHE A 313 -6.26 22.97 -11.86
C PHE A 313 -6.91 22.27 -13.07
N VAL A 314 -6.07 21.90 -14.04
CA VAL A 314 -6.47 21.23 -15.29
C VAL A 314 -5.40 20.19 -15.62
N TYR A 315 -5.80 18.96 -15.95
CA TYR A 315 -4.89 17.83 -16.10
C TYR A 315 -4.86 17.30 -17.54
N ASN A 316 -3.71 16.81 -18.03
CA ASN A 316 -3.55 16.55 -19.47
C ASN A 316 -4.51 15.50 -20.03
N GLU A 317 -4.92 14.51 -19.23
CA GLU A 317 -5.84 13.43 -19.63
C GLU A 317 -7.09 13.34 -18.72
N GLY A 318 -7.51 14.49 -18.15
CA GLY A 318 -8.77 14.60 -17.39
C GLY A 318 -8.64 14.26 -15.90
N LYS A 319 -9.79 14.08 -15.23
CA LYS A 319 -9.84 13.78 -13.79
C LYS A 319 -10.94 12.82 -13.38
N VAL A 320 -10.78 12.17 -12.23
CA VAL A 320 -11.83 11.42 -11.53
C VAL A 320 -11.98 11.99 -10.13
N ASP A 321 -13.17 12.47 -9.78
CA ASP A 321 -13.49 12.85 -8.41
C ASP A 321 -14.21 11.69 -7.70
N ILE A 322 -13.96 11.52 -6.40
CA ILE A 322 -14.45 10.38 -5.60
C ILE A 322 -14.96 10.89 -4.26
N GLY A 323 -16.28 10.88 -4.08
CA GLY A 323 -16.95 11.35 -2.87
C GLY A 323 -17.26 10.21 -1.92
N THR A 324 -16.98 10.39 -0.62
CA THR A 324 -17.14 9.37 0.42
C THR A 324 -18.03 9.83 1.59
N GLY A 325 -18.70 8.88 2.26
CA GLY A 325 -19.78 9.14 3.23
C GLY A 325 -19.39 9.76 4.58
N ASP A 326 -18.11 10.09 4.77
CA ASP A 326 -17.57 10.89 5.88
C ASP A 326 -17.34 12.37 5.49
N GLY A 327 -17.66 12.75 4.24
CA GLY A 327 -17.52 14.10 3.72
C GLY A 327 -16.25 14.36 2.93
N VAL A 328 -15.37 13.36 2.76
CA VAL A 328 -14.13 13.53 1.98
C VAL A 328 -14.40 13.35 0.48
N MET A 329 -13.99 14.35 -0.32
CA MET A 329 -13.96 14.29 -1.77
C MET A 329 -12.50 14.34 -2.25
N TYR A 330 -12.08 13.30 -2.97
CA TYR A 330 -10.77 13.22 -3.61
C TYR A 330 -10.88 13.69 -5.06
N GLU A 331 -9.96 14.52 -5.54
CA GLU A 331 -9.77 14.83 -6.96
C GLU A 331 -8.49 14.15 -7.45
N LEU A 332 -8.63 13.23 -8.41
CA LEU A 332 -7.54 12.53 -9.08
C LEU A 332 -7.29 13.12 -10.46
N GLY A 333 -6.28 13.98 -10.58
CA GLY A 333 -5.87 14.60 -11.83
C GLY A 333 -4.82 13.79 -12.59
N PHE A 334 -5.12 13.38 -13.83
CA PHE A 334 -4.24 12.52 -14.62
C PHE A 334 -3.35 13.36 -15.56
N GLY A 335 -2.05 13.35 -15.24
CA GLY A 335 -1.01 14.11 -15.90
C GLY A 335 -0.33 13.37 -17.05
N GLU A 336 0.96 13.66 -17.24
CA GLU A 336 1.70 13.24 -18.44
C GLU A 336 2.13 11.76 -18.41
N GLU A 337 2.12 11.12 -19.58
CA GLU A 337 2.59 9.74 -19.78
C GLU A 337 4.10 9.70 -19.99
N PHE A 338 4.77 8.69 -19.42
CA PHE A 338 6.15 8.38 -19.76
C PHE A 338 6.43 6.88 -19.71
N ALA A 339 7.57 6.48 -20.26
CA ALA A 339 8.06 5.11 -20.20
C ALA A 339 9.49 5.10 -19.64
N GLY A 340 9.74 4.21 -18.68
CA GLY A 340 11.01 4.16 -17.95
C GLY A 340 11.28 2.77 -17.36
N ASN A 341 12.52 2.57 -16.89
CA ASN A 341 12.82 1.43 -16.02
C ASN A 341 12.27 1.69 -14.59
N ASP A 342 12.29 0.69 -13.73
CA ASP A 342 11.68 0.80 -12.39
C ASP A 342 12.24 1.96 -11.55
N ILE A 343 13.53 2.27 -11.65
CA ILE A 343 14.14 3.42 -10.98
C ILE A 343 13.69 4.76 -11.63
N ASP A 344 13.60 4.81 -12.97
CA ASP A 344 13.07 5.99 -13.68
C ASP A 344 11.60 6.27 -13.30
N ILE A 345 10.85 5.23 -12.92
CA ILE A 345 9.46 5.30 -12.48
C ILE A 345 9.41 5.71 -11.01
N GLU A 346 10.09 4.99 -10.12
CA GLU A 346 10.12 5.23 -8.68
C GLU A 346 10.57 6.66 -8.34
N VAL A 347 11.75 7.08 -8.82
CA VAL A 347 12.37 8.36 -8.44
C VAL A 347 12.48 9.39 -9.57
N GLY A 348 12.31 8.95 -10.82
CA GLY A 348 12.47 9.82 -12.00
C GLY A 348 13.85 9.71 -12.61
N GLN A 349 14.00 10.31 -13.80
CA GLN A 349 15.32 10.54 -14.38
C GLN A 349 16.06 11.62 -13.57
N LEU A 350 16.65 11.20 -12.44
CA LEU A 350 17.74 11.92 -11.82
C LEU A 350 18.78 12.18 -12.91
N LYS A 351 18.98 13.45 -13.28
CA LYS A 351 20.00 13.84 -14.25
C LYS A 351 21.36 13.46 -13.67
N SER A 352 21.85 12.30 -14.07
CA SER A 352 23.22 11.88 -13.78
C SER A 352 24.15 12.99 -14.28
N PRO A 353 25.27 13.31 -13.61
CA PRO A 353 26.21 14.32 -14.10
C PRO A 353 26.72 14.03 -15.53
N ALA A 354 26.71 12.77 -15.96
CA ALA A 354 27.01 12.33 -17.32
C ALA A 354 25.91 12.62 -18.36
N ALA A 355 24.68 12.89 -17.95
CA ALA A 355 23.59 13.39 -18.80
C ALA A 355 23.72 14.91 -18.97
N GLU A 356 23.89 15.65 -17.87
CA GLU A 356 24.13 17.10 -17.92
C GLU A 356 25.38 17.43 -18.75
N ALA A 357 26.46 16.69 -18.57
CA ALA A 357 27.67 16.84 -19.39
C ALA A 357 27.44 16.55 -20.89
N LYS A 358 26.49 15.68 -21.25
CA LYS A 358 26.13 15.41 -22.66
C LYS A 358 25.26 16.50 -23.26
N ASP A 359 24.36 17.10 -22.49
CA ASP A 359 23.51 18.18 -22.99
C ASP A 359 24.27 19.51 -23.05
N LEU A 360 25.14 19.80 -22.07
CA LEU A 360 26.15 20.87 -22.14
C LEU A 360 27.05 20.72 -23.39
N ALA A 361 27.51 19.50 -23.69
CA ALA A 361 28.31 19.25 -24.90
C ALA A 361 27.53 19.55 -26.20
N LYS A 362 26.25 19.14 -26.29
CA LYS A 362 25.38 19.43 -27.45
C LYS A 362 25.03 20.92 -27.61
N GLU A 363 25.00 21.67 -26.51
CA GLU A 363 24.71 23.11 -26.53
C GLU A 363 25.92 23.91 -27.02
N ILE A 364 27.14 23.48 -26.65
CA ILE A 364 28.41 24.11 -27.10
C ILE A 364 28.65 23.96 -28.61
N GLU A 365 28.18 22.88 -29.26
CA GLU A 365 28.41 22.66 -30.71
C GLU A 365 27.49 23.47 -31.67
N LYS A 366 26.60 24.35 -31.16
CA LYS A 366 25.57 25.00 -31.99
C LYS A 366 25.79 26.48 -32.34
N LYS A 367 26.83 26.78 -33.13
CA LYS A 367 26.86 27.73 -34.29
C LYS A 367 28.27 28.28 -34.59
N PRO A 368 28.52 28.84 -35.81
CA PRO A 368 27.91 28.51 -37.10
C PRO A 368 28.95 28.38 -38.23
N GLU A 369 28.68 27.54 -39.23
CA GLU A 369 29.22 27.78 -40.58
C GLU A 369 28.24 27.31 -41.67
N THR A 370 28.43 27.78 -42.90
CA THR A 370 27.41 27.79 -43.97
C THR A 370 27.89 26.97 -45.21
N PRO A 371 27.16 26.83 -46.32
CA PRO A 371 26.97 25.50 -46.91
C PRO A 371 27.81 25.22 -48.17
N ASP A 372 28.18 23.95 -48.38
CA ASP A 372 27.86 23.21 -49.61
C ASP A 372 28.01 21.68 -49.43
N ALA A 373 27.76 20.93 -50.50
CA ALA A 373 28.10 19.53 -50.87
C ALA A 373 28.79 18.58 -49.84
N GLU A 374 28.52 17.27 -49.82
CA GLU A 374 27.99 16.41 -50.90
C GLU A 374 27.26 15.16 -50.36
N LYS A 375 26.52 14.44 -51.22
CA LYS A 375 25.81 13.22 -50.85
C LYS A 375 26.77 12.04 -50.57
N LYS A 376 26.42 11.22 -49.58
CA LYS A 376 26.57 9.75 -49.72
C LYS A 376 25.52 8.98 -48.92
N GLU A 377 24.61 8.34 -49.65
CA GLU A 377 23.77 7.28 -49.10
C GLU A 377 24.65 6.08 -48.73
N THR A 378 24.33 5.41 -47.61
CA THR A 378 24.75 4.03 -47.37
C THR A 378 23.61 3.32 -46.67
N GLU A 379 23.13 2.24 -47.26
CA GLU A 379 21.92 1.55 -46.84
C GLU A 379 22.12 0.91 -45.46
N LYS A 380 21.27 1.27 -44.49
CA LYS A 380 21.03 0.35 -43.36
C LYS A 380 20.17 -0.78 -43.89
N LYS A 381 20.70 -2.00 -43.87
CA LYS A 381 19.86 -3.21 -43.96
C LYS A 381 19.13 -3.40 -42.65
N ASP A 382 17.86 -3.79 -42.75
CA ASP A 382 17.06 -4.22 -41.62
C ASP A 382 17.62 -5.51 -40.99
N GLY A 383 17.36 -5.63 -39.69
CA GLY A 383 17.85 -6.67 -38.82
C GLY A 383 17.21 -6.54 -37.44
N GLU A 384 15.89 -6.66 -37.40
CA GLU A 384 15.15 -6.70 -36.13
C GLU A 384 15.52 -7.96 -35.33
N GLU A 385 16.36 -7.78 -34.32
CA GLU A 385 16.12 -8.46 -33.05
C GLU A 385 15.47 -7.44 -32.10
N LYS A 386 14.19 -7.65 -31.79
CA LYS A 386 13.52 -6.88 -30.74
C LYS A 386 14.06 -7.36 -29.39
N ALA A 387 15.06 -6.66 -28.89
CA ALA A 387 15.24 -6.56 -27.46
C ALA A 387 13.95 -5.96 -26.87
N ASP A 388 13.34 -6.65 -25.91
CA ASP A 388 12.31 -6.05 -25.07
C ASP A 388 12.97 -4.95 -24.24
N ASP A 389 12.55 -3.70 -24.42
CA ASP A 389 13.26 -2.50 -23.94
C ASP A 389 13.11 -2.31 -22.41
N GLY A 390 12.40 -3.23 -21.73
CA GLY A 390 12.24 -3.29 -20.27
C GLY A 390 11.48 -2.11 -19.65
N LYS A 391 11.02 -1.16 -20.45
CA LYS A 391 10.37 0.07 -20.02
C LYS A 391 8.88 -0.16 -19.82
N LYS A 392 8.41 0.11 -18.60
CA LYS A 392 6.98 0.10 -18.26
C LYS A 392 6.41 1.49 -18.53
N LYS A 393 5.15 1.53 -18.96
CA LYS A 393 4.38 2.78 -19.10
C LYS A 393 3.89 3.24 -17.73
N SER A 394 3.93 4.54 -17.47
CA SER A 394 3.46 5.12 -16.21
C SER A 394 3.03 6.56 -16.42
N ARG A 395 2.20 7.07 -15.51
CA ARG A 395 1.60 8.40 -15.61
C ARG A 395 1.69 9.16 -14.29
N TYR A 396 1.87 10.47 -14.39
CA TYR A 396 1.79 11.34 -13.22
C TYR A 396 0.35 11.47 -12.71
N LEU A 397 0.18 11.35 -11.40
CA LEU A 397 -1.08 11.53 -10.69
C LEU A 397 -0.96 12.69 -9.70
N PHE A 398 -1.81 13.70 -9.89
CA PHE A 398 -1.99 14.79 -8.95
C PHE A 398 -3.19 14.49 -8.07
N VAL A 399 -2.99 14.48 -6.74
CA VAL A 399 -4.07 14.25 -5.77
C VAL A 399 -4.30 15.51 -4.96
N THR A 400 -5.57 15.87 -4.84
CA THR A 400 -6.10 16.98 -4.02
C THR A 400 -7.34 16.50 -3.28
N VAL A 401 -7.57 17.00 -2.07
CA VAL A 401 -8.69 16.55 -1.24
C VAL A 401 -9.42 17.75 -0.65
N PHE A 402 -10.75 17.71 -0.63
CA PHE A 402 -11.59 18.76 -0.04
C PHE A 402 -12.78 18.14 0.71
N PHE A 403 -13.34 18.94 1.63
CA PHE A 403 -14.52 18.55 2.40
C PHE A 403 -15.80 18.97 1.65
N ASP A 404 -16.65 18.02 1.26
CA ASP A 404 -18.01 18.32 0.81
C ASP A 404 -19.05 17.83 1.83
N LYS A 405 -19.66 18.81 2.48
CA LYS A 405 -20.73 18.62 3.46
C LYS A 405 -22.00 17.98 2.89
N GLN A 406 -22.20 17.96 1.57
CA GLN A 406 -23.34 17.29 0.94
C GLN A 406 -23.24 15.77 1.00
N LEU A 407 -22.02 15.21 0.95
CA LEU A 407 -21.76 13.76 1.05
C LEU A 407 -22.12 13.18 2.44
N LEU A 408 -22.23 14.02 3.46
CA LEU A 408 -22.72 13.63 4.79
C LEU A 408 -24.23 13.36 4.84
N GLY A 409 -24.96 13.64 3.76
CA GLY A 409 -26.41 13.58 3.70
C GLY A 409 -27.09 14.82 4.31
N PRO A 410 -28.44 14.85 4.32
CA PRO A 410 -29.21 16.00 4.79
C PRO A 410 -28.97 16.26 6.28
N ALA A 411 -28.66 17.51 6.61
CA ALA A 411 -28.54 17.94 8.00
C ALA A 411 -29.86 17.72 8.77
N PRO A 412 -29.81 17.37 10.07
CA PRO A 412 -31.00 17.22 10.89
C PRO A 412 -31.89 18.48 10.88
N VAL A 413 -33.21 18.29 10.83
CA VAL A 413 -34.18 19.38 10.85
C VAL A 413 -34.78 19.50 12.24
N ALA A 414 -34.72 20.71 12.82
CA ALA A 414 -35.27 20.99 14.15
C ALA A 414 -36.80 20.83 14.17
N PRO A 415 -37.39 20.19 15.21
CA PRO A 415 -38.82 19.99 15.30
C PRO A 415 -39.57 21.30 15.54
N VAL A 416 -40.76 21.43 14.96
CA VAL A 416 -41.61 22.60 15.17
C VAL A 416 -42.33 22.49 16.52
N LYS A 417 -42.15 23.50 17.37
CA LYS A 417 -42.84 23.59 18.66
C LYS A 417 -44.33 23.87 18.47
N PRO A 418 -45.25 23.14 19.12
CA PRO A 418 -46.68 23.36 18.99
C PRO A 418 -47.13 24.71 19.58
N GLU A 419 -48.12 25.33 18.95
CA GLU A 419 -48.77 26.55 19.44
C GLU A 419 -49.81 26.24 20.54
N PRO A 420 -49.93 27.06 21.59
CA PRO A 420 -50.92 26.88 22.63
C PRO A 420 -52.34 27.18 22.11
N PRO A 421 -53.38 26.44 22.55
CA PRO A 421 -54.75 26.68 22.11
C PRO A 421 -55.25 28.05 22.57
N VAL A 422 -55.81 28.83 21.63
CA VAL A 422 -56.33 30.18 21.89
C VAL A 422 -57.57 30.10 22.78
N GLU A 423 -57.46 30.58 24.02
CA GLU A 423 -58.60 30.66 24.93
C GLU A 423 -59.60 31.72 24.46
N LYS A 424 -60.76 31.27 23.96
CA LYS A 424 -61.93 32.13 23.80
C LYS A 424 -62.39 32.60 25.18
N LYS A 425 -62.18 33.88 25.47
CA LYS A 425 -62.89 34.54 26.58
C LYS A 425 -64.38 34.61 26.24
N GLU A 426 -65.21 34.02 27.07
CA GLU A 426 -66.64 34.30 27.08
C GLU A 426 -66.86 35.63 27.80
N GLU A 427 -67.33 36.67 27.09
CA GLU A 427 -67.84 37.88 27.73
C GLU A 427 -69.30 37.66 28.15
N PRO A 428 -69.69 38.06 29.38
CA PRO A 428 -71.06 37.87 29.86
C PRO A 428 -72.02 38.88 29.22
N ALA A 429 -72.90 38.40 28.35
CA ALA A 429 -73.97 39.22 27.78
C ALA A 429 -75.01 39.61 28.85
N ALA A 430 -75.34 40.90 28.91
CA ALA A 430 -76.25 41.45 29.91
C ALA A 430 -77.73 41.48 29.47
N ASP A 431 -78.60 41.46 30.48
CA ASP A 431 -80.06 41.31 30.47
C ASP A 431 -80.83 42.44 29.75
N LYS A 432 -81.79 42.11 28.84
CA LYS A 432 -83.25 42.42 28.95
C LYS A 432 -84.13 42.00 27.74
N PRO A 433 -85.49 41.91 27.89
CA PRO A 433 -86.31 40.96 27.14
C PRO A 433 -87.37 41.53 26.17
N ALA A 434 -88.04 40.63 25.43
CA ALA A 434 -89.31 40.85 24.70
C ALA A 434 -90.16 39.55 24.64
N GLU A 435 -91.40 39.63 24.14
CA GLU A 435 -92.47 38.62 24.34
C GLU A 435 -92.65 37.59 23.19
N THR A 436 -93.39 36.51 23.48
CA THR A 436 -93.89 35.43 22.61
C THR A 436 -95.14 35.83 21.78
N PRO A 437 -95.71 35.03 20.83
CA PRO A 437 -95.29 33.77 20.16
C PRO A 437 -95.27 34.00 18.60
N PRO A 438 -95.95 33.26 17.67
CA PRO A 438 -96.25 31.81 17.50
C PRO A 438 -95.95 31.19 16.10
N ALA A 439 -95.54 29.91 16.08
CA ALA A 439 -95.69 28.93 14.96
C ALA A 439 -94.97 29.23 13.61
N THR A 440 -94.78 28.31 12.65
CA THR A 440 -95.19 26.90 12.48
C THR A 440 -94.05 26.02 11.97
N ALA A 441 -93.92 24.78 12.46
CA ALA A 441 -93.38 23.65 11.70
C ALA A 441 -93.88 22.33 12.31
N ALA A 442 -94.51 21.47 11.52
CA ALA A 442 -94.91 20.13 11.93
C ALA A 442 -94.70 19.15 10.80
N GLU A 443 -93.78 18.19 10.99
CA GLU A 443 -93.96 16.77 10.68
C GLU A 443 -92.81 15.94 11.31
N LYS A 444 -92.89 14.60 11.25
CA LYS A 444 -92.18 13.71 12.20
C LYS A 444 -91.15 12.77 11.56
N LYS A 445 -90.11 12.48 12.37
CA LYS A 445 -89.36 11.22 12.59
C LYS A 445 -89.91 9.95 11.89
N PRO A 446 -89.06 9.00 11.48
CA PRO A 446 -88.20 8.22 12.40
C PRO A 446 -86.68 8.39 12.08
N GLU A 447 -85.68 8.12 12.94
CA GLU A 447 -85.38 6.95 13.79
C GLU A 447 -85.15 5.68 12.91
N GLU A 448 -84.02 4.96 12.96
CA GLU A 448 -82.94 4.84 13.94
C GLU A 448 -81.61 4.48 13.23
N ALA A 449 -80.46 5.02 13.67
CA ALA A 449 -79.13 4.49 13.34
C ALA A 449 -78.08 5.03 14.34
N ALA A 450 -77.60 4.18 15.25
CA ALA A 450 -76.54 4.57 16.19
C ALA A 450 -75.19 4.72 15.48
N LYS A 451 -74.52 5.87 15.67
CA LYS A 451 -73.11 6.08 15.32
C LYS A 451 -72.43 6.68 16.57
N PRO A 452 -71.30 6.13 17.03
CA PRO A 452 -70.70 6.56 18.29
C PRO A 452 -70.22 8.02 18.21
N GLU A 453 -70.35 8.75 19.32
CA GLU A 453 -69.64 10.01 19.51
C GLU A 453 -68.15 9.73 19.62
N GLU A 454 -67.41 9.92 18.53
CA GLU A 454 -65.96 10.13 18.61
C GLU A 454 -65.72 11.42 19.40
N LYS A 455 -65.38 11.25 20.69
CA LYS A 455 -64.86 12.34 21.52
C LYS A 455 -63.65 12.93 20.82
N LYS A 456 -63.80 14.14 20.27
CA LYS A 456 -62.64 14.97 19.92
C LYS A 456 -61.84 15.18 21.21
N PRO A 457 -60.52 14.94 21.22
CA PRO A 457 -59.70 15.12 22.42
C PRO A 457 -59.75 16.58 22.89
N ASP A 458 -59.59 16.81 24.19
CA ASP A 458 -59.54 18.17 24.72
C ASP A 458 -58.36 18.92 24.07
N PRO A 459 -58.55 20.15 23.52
CA PRO A 459 -57.47 20.94 22.96
C PRO A 459 -56.26 21.12 23.89
N LYS A 460 -56.46 21.08 25.22
CA LYS A 460 -55.39 21.14 26.22
C LYS A 460 -54.66 19.81 26.39
N GLU A 461 -55.36 18.67 26.34
CA GLU A 461 -54.73 17.34 26.31
C GLU A 461 -53.95 17.11 25.01
N ALA A 462 -54.54 17.49 23.86
CA ALA A 462 -53.89 17.42 22.56
C ALA A 462 -52.62 18.30 22.51
N TYR A 463 -52.66 19.51 23.08
CA TYR A 463 -51.49 20.38 23.22
C TYR A 463 -50.41 19.79 24.15
N GLN A 464 -50.79 19.21 25.29
CA GLN A 464 -49.84 18.55 26.19
C GLN A 464 -49.14 17.37 25.51
N LYS A 465 -49.89 16.50 24.83
CA LYS A 465 -49.32 15.39 24.06
C LYS A 465 -48.38 15.87 22.96
N ALA A 466 -48.76 16.89 22.19
CA ALA A 466 -47.90 17.47 21.16
C ALA A 466 -46.63 18.12 21.77
N LEU A 467 -46.70 18.65 22.98
CA LEU A 467 -45.55 19.22 23.69
C LEU A 467 -44.60 18.14 24.25
N GLU A 468 -45.11 16.98 24.62
CA GLU A 468 -44.31 15.80 24.98
C GLU A 468 -43.64 15.17 23.75
N GLU A 469 -44.38 15.02 22.66
CA GLU A 469 -43.86 14.57 21.36
C GLU A 469 -42.78 15.53 20.83
N TYR A 470 -43.00 16.85 20.92
CA TYR A 470 -41.98 17.86 20.61
C TYR A 470 -40.70 17.71 21.46
N LYS A 471 -40.80 17.41 22.76
CA LYS A 471 -39.60 17.19 23.61
C LYS A 471 -38.81 15.96 23.17
N LEU A 472 -39.50 14.84 22.90
CA LEU A 472 -38.86 13.61 22.43
C LEU A 472 -38.20 13.82 21.05
N LEU A 473 -38.87 14.54 20.16
CA LEU A 473 -38.30 14.93 18.85
C LEU A 473 -37.12 15.91 19.02
N GLN A 474 -37.13 16.79 20.03
CA GLN A 474 -36.02 17.70 20.32
C GLN A 474 -34.80 16.92 20.84
N GLU A 475 -34.97 15.99 21.79
CA GLU A 475 -33.88 15.13 22.27
C GLU A 475 -33.27 14.27 21.14
N VAL A 476 -34.13 13.73 20.25
CA VAL A 476 -33.68 13.00 19.04
C VAL A 476 -32.99 13.93 18.03
N TYR A 477 -33.46 15.17 17.86
CA TYR A 477 -32.81 16.17 17.02
C TYR A 477 -31.45 16.59 17.58
N ASP A 478 -31.36 16.94 18.86
CA ASP A 478 -30.11 17.36 19.52
C ASP A 478 -29.05 16.24 19.44
N SER A 479 -29.46 14.98 19.64
CA SER A 479 -28.60 13.81 19.48
C SER A 479 -28.12 13.62 18.04
N LYS A 480 -29.01 13.79 17.04
CA LYS A 480 -28.66 13.70 15.61
C LYS A 480 -27.78 14.86 15.17
N GLN A 481 -28.04 16.08 15.65
CA GLN A 481 -27.25 17.27 15.36
C GLN A 481 -25.84 17.11 15.90
N LYS A 482 -25.67 16.66 17.15
CA LYS A 482 -24.34 16.35 17.69
C LYS A 482 -23.61 15.31 16.84
N ALA A 483 -24.27 14.22 16.46
CA ALA A 483 -23.66 13.18 15.62
C ALA A 483 -23.25 13.71 14.22
N TYR A 484 -24.04 14.61 13.64
CA TYR A 484 -23.73 15.28 12.38
C TYR A 484 -22.56 16.28 12.53
N ASP A 485 -22.54 17.09 13.59
CA ASP A 485 -21.46 18.04 13.88
C ASP A 485 -20.14 17.33 14.20
N ASP A 486 -20.19 16.14 14.80
CA ASP A 486 -19.01 15.31 15.04
C ASP A 486 -18.52 14.63 13.75
N LYS A 487 -19.42 14.22 12.83
CA LYS A 487 -19.05 13.80 11.47
C LYS A 487 -18.36 14.92 10.70
N VAL A 488 -18.89 16.14 10.73
CA VAL A 488 -18.29 17.31 10.06
C VAL A 488 -16.83 17.50 10.50
N LYS A 489 -16.57 17.55 11.81
CA LYS A 489 -15.20 17.69 12.36
C LYS A 489 -14.29 16.51 12.00
N ALA A 490 -14.85 15.30 11.89
CA ALA A 490 -14.08 14.12 11.50
C ALA A 490 -13.65 14.21 10.03
N GLY A 491 -14.55 14.59 9.13
CA GLY A 491 -14.26 14.83 7.70
C GLY A 491 -13.27 15.98 7.50
N GLU A 492 -13.49 17.14 8.11
CA GLU A 492 -12.56 18.28 8.10
C GLU A 492 -11.15 17.87 8.57
N LYS A 493 -11.05 17.13 9.68
CA LYS A 493 -9.77 16.60 10.18
C LYS A 493 -9.14 15.61 9.19
N ARG A 494 -9.92 14.70 8.59
CA ARG A 494 -9.44 13.70 7.63
C ARG A 494 -8.91 14.36 6.36
N VAL A 495 -9.60 15.38 5.85
CA VAL A 495 -9.15 16.23 4.72
C VAL A 495 -7.83 16.92 5.05
N ALA A 496 -7.67 17.49 6.25
CA ALA A 496 -6.42 18.11 6.67
C ALA A 496 -5.25 17.10 6.77
N GLU A 497 -5.50 15.88 7.26
CA GLU A 497 -4.51 14.81 7.31
C GLU A 497 -4.11 14.32 5.90
N LEU A 498 -5.08 14.16 5.00
CA LEU A 498 -4.86 13.74 3.61
C LEU A 498 -4.15 14.82 2.78
N ASN A 499 -4.55 16.09 2.88
CA ASN A 499 -3.84 17.18 2.22
C ASN A 499 -2.39 17.30 2.74
N ARG A 500 -2.13 17.04 4.03
CA ARG A 500 -0.75 16.96 4.54
C ARG A 500 0.05 15.80 3.92
N ARG A 501 -0.58 14.68 3.57
CA ARG A 501 0.05 13.56 2.85
C ARG A 501 0.33 13.91 1.37
N PHE A 502 -0.66 14.42 0.65
CA PHE A 502 -0.60 14.60 -0.81
C PHE A 502 0.01 15.92 -1.30
N ALA A 503 0.02 16.97 -0.47
CA ALA A 503 0.44 18.31 -0.91
C ALA A 503 1.92 18.41 -1.30
N ASP A 504 2.81 17.57 -0.75
CA ASP A 504 4.25 17.59 -1.06
C ASP A 504 4.63 16.79 -2.32
N TRP A 505 3.71 15.98 -2.89
CA TRP A 505 4.07 14.98 -3.90
C TRP A 505 3.19 15.01 -5.14
N TYR A 506 3.82 14.91 -6.31
CA TYR A 506 3.22 14.26 -7.47
C TYR A 506 3.47 12.75 -7.32
N TYR A 507 2.45 11.95 -7.57
CA TYR A 507 2.56 10.48 -7.57
C TYR A 507 2.75 9.96 -8.99
N VAL A 508 3.18 8.71 -9.09
CA VAL A 508 3.26 7.96 -10.36
C VAL A 508 2.46 6.67 -10.20
N ILE A 509 1.66 6.36 -11.22
CA ILE A 509 0.82 5.15 -11.31
C ILE A 509 1.10 4.39 -12.61
N SER A 510 0.74 3.10 -12.67
CA SER A 510 0.79 2.32 -13.91
C SER A 510 -0.25 2.79 -14.93
N GLU A 511 0.13 2.86 -16.20
CA GLU A 511 -0.78 3.23 -17.31
C GLU A 511 -1.87 2.17 -17.53
N ASP A 512 -1.54 0.88 -17.36
CA ASP A 512 -2.49 -0.24 -17.51
C ASP A 512 -3.66 -0.17 -16.50
N LEU A 513 -3.47 0.56 -15.41
CA LEU A 513 -4.52 0.85 -14.44
C LEU A 513 -5.34 2.07 -14.86
N PHE A 514 -4.68 3.13 -15.36
CA PHE A 514 -5.35 4.35 -15.80
C PHE A 514 -6.33 4.09 -16.94
N ASP A 515 -5.99 3.23 -17.91
CA ASP A 515 -6.90 2.83 -18.99
C ASP A 515 -8.22 2.22 -18.47
N ARG A 516 -8.21 1.55 -17.30
CA ARG A 516 -9.43 1.03 -16.64
C ARG A 516 -10.27 2.11 -15.97
N LEU A 517 -9.73 3.31 -15.72
CA LEU A 517 -10.46 4.45 -15.17
C LEU A 517 -11.08 5.34 -16.28
N LYS A 518 -10.61 5.24 -17.52
CA LYS A 518 -11.03 6.07 -18.69
C LYS A 518 -12.36 5.64 -19.32
N LEU A 519 -13.29 5.09 -18.53
CA LEU A 519 -14.58 4.58 -18.98
C LEU A 519 -15.42 5.65 -19.71
N LYS A 520 -16.21 5.21 -20.69
CA LYS A 520 -17.15 6.02 -21.47
C LYS A 520 -18.59 5.62 -21.11
N ARG A 521 -19.56 6.45 -21.51
CA ARG A 521 -20.97 6.18 -21.21
C ARG A 521 -21.46 4.90 -21.92
N GLU A 522 -20.93 4.65 -23.12
CA GLU A 522 -21.20 3.49 -23.95
C GLU A 522 -20.74 2.19 -23.28
N ASP A 523 -19.67 2.25 -22.49
CA ASP A 523 -19.15 1.13 -21.72
C ASP A 523 -20.09 0.83 -20.54
N LEU A 524 -20.56 1.85 -19.82
CA LEU A 524 -21.45 1.71 -18.67
C LEU A 524 -22.91 1.33 -19.01
N VAL A 525 -23.38 1.52 -20.24
CA VAL A 525 -24.81 1.39 -20.61
C VAL A 525 -25.07 0.20 -21.54
N GLU A 526 -26.10 -0.57 -21.25
CA GLU A 526 -26.71 -1.55 -22.14
C GLU A 526 -28.08 -1.02 -22.64
N LYS A 527 -28.43 -1.30 -23.89
CA LYS A 527 -29.75 -0.95 -24.45
C LYS A 527 -30.75 -2.06 -24.17
N VAL A 528 -31.88 -1.70 -23.56
CA VAL A 528 -33.00 -2.60 -23.34
C VAL A 528 -34.00 -2.38 -24.48
N GLU A 529 -34.40 -3.46 -25.17
CA GLU A 529 -35.55 -3.35 -26.08
C GLU A 529 -36.82 -3.12 -25.24
N PRO A 530 -37.67 -2.14 -25.57
CA PRO A 530 -38.89 -1.89 -24.80
C PRO A 530 -39.79 -3.13 -24.87
N ALA A 531 -40.22 -3.62 -23.71
CA ALA A 531 -41.05 -4.80 -23.60
C ALA A 531 -42.34 -4.62 -24.41
N LYS A 532 -42.53 -5.44 -25.45
CA LYS A 532 -43.80 -5.49 -26.18
C LYS A 532 -44.87 -6.00 -25.23
N GLU A 533 -45.95 -5.24 -25.08
CA GLU A 533 -47.06 -5.59 -24.20
C GLU A 533 -47.60 -6.99 -24.56
N GLU A 534 -47.55 -7.93 -23.60
CA GLU A 534 -48.10 -9.26 -23.78
C GLU A 534 -49.63 -9.21 -23.79
N SER A 535 -50.22 -9.22 -25.00
CA SER A 535 -51.64 -9.48 -25.16
C SER A 535 -51.96 -10.91 -24.73
N LYS A 536 -52.93 -11.06 -23.81
CA LYS A 536 -53.29 -12.35 -23.22
C LYS A 536 -53.76 -13.38 -24.27
N PRO A 537 -53.52 -14.68 -24.02
CA PRO A 537 -53.82 -15.73 -24.99
C PRO A 537 -55.30 -16.12 -25.04
N GLU A 538 -55.78 -16.44 -26.24
CA GLU A 538 -56.93 -17.32 -26.47
C GLU A 538 -56.50 -18.58 -27.24
N GLU A 539 -57.23 -19.68 -27.03
CA GLU A 539 -56.81 -21.04 -27.37
C GLU A 539 -57.88 -21.75 -28.21
N LYS A 540 -57.56 -22.14 -29.47
CA LYS A 540 -57.76 -23.53 -29.98
C LYS A 540 -57.37 -23.75 -31.46
N ALA A 541 -57.09 -25.02 -31.75
CA ALA A 541 -56.48 -25.51 -32.98
C ALA A 541 -57.48 -25.83 -34.11
N ASN A 542 -57.02 -25.74 -35.37
CA ASN A 542 -56.73 -26.95 -36.18
C ASN A 542 -55.86 -26.65 -37.43
N ALA A 543 -55.35 -27.72 -38.05
CA ALA A 543 -54.43 -27.71 -39.22
C ALA A 543 -55.15 -28.20 -40.51
N PRO A 544 -54.52 -28.45 -41.71
CA PRO A 544 -53.08 -28.40 -42.05
C PRO A 544 -52.67 -27.94 -43.50
N ALA A 545 -51.35 -27.97 -43.74
CA ALA A 545 -50.64 -28.40 -44.98
C ALA A 545 -50.27 -27.41 -46.13
N MET A 546 -49.22 -27.84 -46.87
CA MET A 546 -48.61 -27.29 -48.11
C MET A 546 -47.78 -25.98 -47.96
N GLU A 547 -46.59 -25.80 -48.56
CA GLU A 547 -45.67 -26.73 -49.26
C GLU A 547 -44.20 -26.24 -49.21
N LYS A 548 -43.24 -27.09 -49.62
CA LYS A 548 -41.79 -26.80 -49.83
C LYS A 548 -41.49 -26.95 -51.34
N PRO A 549 -40.39 -26.44 -51.95
CA PRO A 549 -39.01 -26.57 -51.43
C PRO A 549 -37.92 -25.54 -51.91
N GLN A 550 -36.66 -25.92 -51.62
CA GLN A 550 -35.41 -25.68 -52.39
C GLN A 550 -34.55 -24.41 -52.18
N THR A 551 -33.43 -24.65 -51.49
CA THR A 551 -32.11 -23.99 -51.50
C THR A 551 -31.42 -24.09 -52.88
N PRO A 552 -30.34 -23.31 -53.16
CA PRO A 552 -28.99 -23.78 -52.79
C PRO A 552 -27.97 -22.70 -52.38
N ALA A 553 -26.93 -23.14 -51.66
CA ALA A 553 -25.63 -22.48 -51.55
C ALA A 553 -24.52 -23.56 -51.57
N PRO A 554 -23.40 -23.36 -52.29
CA PRO A 554 -22.14 -24.09 -52.08
C PRO A 554 -21.39 -23.46 -50.87
N ALA A 555 -20.64 -24.17 -50.01
CA ALA A 555 -19.56 -25.14 -50.24
C ALA A 555 -18.34 -24.47 -50.92
N THR A 556 -17.07 -24.71 -50.55
CA THR A 556 -16.37 -25.71 -49.70
C THR A 556 -15.32 -24.96 -48.83
N ASP A 557 -14.59 -25.45 -47.80
CA ASP A 557 -14.50 -26.70 -46.99
C ASP A 557 -13.67 -26.35 -45.70
N ASN A 558 -13.12 -27.19 -44.80
CA ASN A 558 -12.94 -28.66 -44.68
C ASN A 558 -13.11 -29.12 -43.19
N ALA A 559 -12.15 -29.84 -42.58
CA ALA A 559 -12.23 -30.47 -41.26
C ALA A 559 -10.86 -30.71 -40.57
N ASP A 560 -10.85 -30.78 -39.22
CA ASP A 560 -10.20 -31.86 -38.43
C ASP A 560 -10.71 -31.81 -36.96
N ALA A 561 -10.56 -32.90 -36.16
CA ALA A 561 -11.07 -32.98 -34.79
C ALA A 561 -10.34 -34.03 -33.88
N PRO A 562 -9.85 -33.65 -32.68
CA PRO A 562 -9.39 -34.59 -31.64
C PRO A 562 -10.50 -35.03 -30.68
N LYS A 563 -10.21 -36.05 -29.85
CA LYS A 563 -11.19 -36.87 -29.11
C LYS A 563 -10.87 -36.99 -27.61
N LEU A 564 -11.89 -36.89 -26.76
CA LEU A 564 -11.82 -37.07 -25.30
C LEU A 564 -11.39 -38.50 -24.87
N PRO A 565 -10.48 -38.64 -23.88
CA PRO A 565 -10.28 -39.85 -23.08
C PRO A 565 -11.03 -39.81 -21.73
N ALA A 566 -11.15 -40.98 -21.07
CA ALA A 566 -11.88 -41.19 -19.82
C ALA A 566 -10.93 -41.57 -18.64
N PRO A 567 -11.38 -41.53 -17.36
CA PRO A 567 -10.48 -41.64 -16.20
C PRO A 567 -10.14 -43.09 -15.79
N PRO A 568 -8.98 -43.34 -15.15
CA PRO A 568 -8.55 -44.66 -14.65
C PRO A 568 -8.89 -44.90 -13.16
N THR A 569 -8.88 -46.17 -12.74
CA THR A 569 -9.26 -46.62 -11.38
C THR A 569 -8.24 -47.56 -10.73
N THR A 570 -7.80 -47.22 -9.50
CA THR A 570 -7.21 -48.10 -8.44
C THR A 570 -5.89 -48.88 -8.71
N PRO A 571 -5.12 -49.25 -7.66
CA PRO A 571 -3.68 -49.57 -7.79
C PRO A 571 -3.30 -51.07 -7.62
N PRO A 572 -2.08 -51.47 -8.03
CA PRO A 572 -1.49 -52.79 -7.74
C PRO A 572 -0.36 -52.79 -6.68
N ALA A 573 -0.43 -53.78 -5.78
CA ALA A 573 0.64 -54.53 -5.08
C ALA A 573 1.95 -53.87 -4.58
N SER A 574 2.24 -54.10 -3.29
CA SER A 574 3.54 -53.92 -2.63
C SER A 574 4.44 -55.18 -2.74
N PRO A 575 5.77 -55.03 -2.57
CA PRO A 575 6.62 -56.07 -2.01
C PRO A 575 7.17 -55.71 -0.60
N ALA A 576 7.08 -56.71 0.29
CA ALA A 576 7.58 -56.86 1.66
C ALA A 576 8.71 -55.93 2.20
N ALA A 577 8.54 -55.51 3.45
CA ALA A 577 9.59 -54.97 4.31
C ALA A 577 10.24 -56.06 5.21
N PRO A 578 11.50 -55.88 5.65
CA PRO A 578 12.04 -56.57 6.84
C PRO A 578 11.55 -55.91 8.14
N ALA A 579 11.56 -56.68 9.24
CA ALA A 579 11.01 -56.29 10.55
C ALA A 579 11.92 -55.33 11.36
N PRO A 580 11.38 -54.59 12.35
CA PRO A 580 12.12 -53.52 13.04
C PRO A 580 13.10 -54.05 14.10
N ALA A 581 14.21 -53.31 14.30
CA ALA A 581 15.09 -53.48 15.45
C ALA A 581 14.58 -52.68 16.65
N THR A 582 14.45 -53.33 17.81
CA THR A 582 14.03 -52.73 19.08
C THR A 582 15.03 -51.66 19.55
N PRO A 583 14.58 -50.49 20.05
CA PRO A 583 15.50 -49.47 20.57
C PRO A 583 16.25 -49.96 21.81
N ALA A 584 17.55 -49.69 21.87
CA ALA A 584 18.32 -49.79 23.11
C ALA A 584 17.93 -48.65 24.06
N ALA A 585 17.86 -48.95 25.36
CA ALA A 585 17.48 -47.96 26.36
C ALA A 585 18.53 -46.85 26.52
N PRO A 586 18.13 -45.58 26.74
CA PRO A 586 19.04 -44.56 27.24
C PRO A 586 19.64 -44.98 28.59
N ALA A 587 20.93 -44.75 28.79
CA ALA A 587 21.56 -44.96 30.09
C ALA A 587 21.07 -43.91 31.10
N GLU A 588 20.92 -44.34 32.35
CA GLU A 588 20.50 -43.51 33.48
C GLU A 588 21.54 -42.40 33.75
N PRO A 589 21.16 -41.11 33.78
CA PRO A 589 22.09 -40.03 34.06
C PRO A 589 22.50 -40.05 35.53
N ALA A 590 23.81 -40.08 35.79
CA ALA A 590 24.36 -40.04 37.14
C ALA A 590 23.93 -38.74 37.88
N PRO A 591 23.71 -38.80 39.21
CA PRO A 591 23.30 -37.62 39.98
C PRO A 591 24.37 -36.53 39.94
N PRO A 592 23.98 -35.23 39.91
CA PRO A 592 24.92 -34.13 39.78
C PRO A 592 25.84 -34.03 41.00
N ALA A 593 27.13 -33.84 40.75
CA ALA A 593 28.11 -33.57 41.80
C ALA A 593 27.86 -32.20 42.44
N THR A 594 28.00 -32.11 43.76
CA THR A 594 27.94 -30.84 44.50
C THR A 594 29.02 -29.86 44.04
N PRO A 595 28.72 -28.57 43.85
CA PRO A 595 29.72 -27.57 43.49
C PRO A 595 30.73 -27.38 44.64
N PRO A 596 32.02 -27.13 44.35
CA PRO A 596 32.99 -26.72 45.35
C PRO A 596 32.67 -25.31 45.87
N ALA A 597 33.06 -25.03 47.11
CA ALA A 597 32.72 -23.78 47.80
C ALA A 597 33.36 -22.53 47.17
N GLU A 598 32.62 -21.41 47.19
CA GLU A 598 33.13 -20.10 46.81
C GLU A 598 34.26 -19.63 47.73
N THR A 599 35.31 -19.04 47.14
CA THR A 599 36.24 -18.17 47.85
C THR A 599 35.87 -16.70 47.62
N PRO A 600 35.90 -15.84 48.66
CA PRO A 600 35.37 -14.48 48.54
C PRO A 600 36.26 -13.58 47.67
N LYS A 601 35.63 -12.87 46.74
CA LYS A 601 36.25 -11.82 45.92
C LYS A 601 36.44 -10.54 46.76
N PRO A 602 37.57 -9.81 46.64
CA PRO A 602 37.82 -8.61 47.45
C PRO A 602 36.93 -7.42 47.07
N GLU A 603 36.71 -6.55 48.05
CA GLU A 603 35.86 -5.35 48.02
C GLU A 603 36.47 -4.23 47.15
N PRO A 604 35.66 -3.48 46.37
CA PRO A 604 36.15 -2.36 45.56
C PRO A 604 36.44 -1.11 46.43
N ALA A 605 37.55 -0.43 46.16
CA ALA A 605 37.96 0.75 46.91
C ALA A 605 37.03 1.96 46.69
N ALA A 606 36.77 2.73 47.75
CA ALA A 606 35.92 3.91 47.73
C ALA A 606 36.54 5.09 46.93
N PRO A 607 35.73 5.96 46.29
CA PRO A 607 36.20 7.11 45.53
C PRO A 607 36.82 8.20 46.45
N PRO A 608 37.76 9.01 45.93
CA PRO A 608 38.37 10.11 46.66
C PRO A 608 37.36 11.24 46.94
N LYS A 609 37.52 11.92 48.08
CA LYS A 609 36.67 13.05 48.48
C LYS A 609 37.03 14.31 47.69
N GLU A 610 36.01 15.08 47.33
CA GLU A 610 36.16 16.45 46.85
C GLU A 610 36.73 17.37 47.94
N THR A 611 37.59 18.31 47.55
CA THR A 611 37.98 19.47 48.38
C THR A 611 37.32 20.74 47.80
N PRO A 612 36.66 21.56 48.62
CA PRO A 612 35.94 22.74 48.15
C PRO A 612 36.89 23.86 47.69
N ALA A 613 36.42 24.68 46.75
CA ALA A 613 37.15 25.85 46.26
C ALA A 613 37.25 26.97 47.33
N PRO A 614 38.36 27.72 47.39
CA PRO A 614 38.50 28.85 48.30
C PRO A 614 37.72 30.08 47.79
N THR A 615 36.94 30.70 48.67
CA THR A 615 36.26 31.97 48.42
C THR A 615 37.14 33.17 48.77
N GLY A 616 37.38 34.03 47.77
CA GLY A 616 37.56 35.48 47.89
C GLY A 616 38.70 36.04 48.73
N ASN A 617 39.61 36.77 48.08
CA ASN A 617 39.76 38.21 48.30
C ASN A 617 40.32 38.91 47.04
#